data_AF-A0A6G2XLU7-F1
#
_entry.id   AF-A0A6G2XLU7-F1
#
_cell.length_a   1.000
_cell.length_b   1.000
_cell.length_c   1.000
_cell.angle_alpha   90.00
_cell.angle_beta   90.00
_cell.angle_gamma   90.00
#
_symmetry.space_group_name_H-M   'P 1'
#
loop_
_entity.id
_entity.type
_entity.pdbx_description
1 polymer ?
#
loop_
_entity_poly.entity_id
_entity_poly.type
_entity_poly.pdbx_seq_one_letter_code
_entity_poly.pdbx_strand_id
1 'polypeptide(L)' 'MSLFVLRFLMAVGEALTIFGAPWVPLPADPPAEPALPGPGHPERLCPWVPPTEQERAIWDDVRG' A
#
# COMPACT_ATOMS: atom_id res chain seq x y z
N MET A 1 39.60 16.37 8.11
CA MET A 1 39.25 15.42 7.03
C MET A 1 39.52 16.08 5.69
N SER A 2 40.24 15.43 4.78
CA SER A 2 40.53 15.98 3.45
C SER A 2 39.25 16.12 2.62
N LEU A 3 39.08 17.24 1.91
CA LEU A 3 37.98 17.49 0.95
C LEU A 3 37.86 16.36 -0.09
N PHE A 4 38.97 15.71 -0.42
CA PHE A 4 39.03 14.60 -1.35
C PHE A 4 38.30 13.36 -0.82
N VAL A 5 38.44 13.09 0.49
CA VAL A 5 37.77 11.96 1.16
C VAL A 5 36.26 12.20 1.21
N LEU A 6 35.83 13.43 1.50
CA LEU A 6 34.41 13.80 1.48
C LEU A 6 33.77 13.63 0.10
N ARG A 7 34.45 14.11 -0.96
CA ARG A 7 33.97 13.94 -2.34
C ARG A 7 33.88 12.48 -2.74
N PHE A 8 34.87 11.67 -2.37
CA PHE A 8 34.86 10.24 -2.66
C PHE A 8 33.70 9.52 -1.96
N LEU A 9 33.48 9.79 -0.67
CA LEU A 9 32.38 9.19 0.09
C LEU A 9 31.01 9.59 -0.46
N MET A 10 30.83 10.85 -0.87
CA MET A 10 29.59 11.29 -1.53
C MET A 10 29.34 10.55 -2.84
N ALA A 11 30.36 10.43 -3.70
CA ALA A 11 30.24 9.71 -4.97
C ALA A 11 29.91 8.22 -4.77
N VAL A 12 30.50 7.57 -3.76
CA VAL A 12 30.18 6.18 -3.40
C VAL A 12 28.74 6.07 -2.90
N GLY A 13 28.27 7.01 -2.08
CA GLY A 13 26.89 7.05 -1.60
C GLY A 13 25.86 7.21 -2.72
N GLU A 14 26.12 8.10 -3.68
CA GLU A 14 25.26 8.28 -4.86
C GLU A 14 25.21 7.01 -5.72
N ALA A 15 26.37 6.38 -5.98
CA ALA A 15 26.44 5.14 -6.75
C ALA A 15 25.66 3.99 -6.08
N LEU A 16 25.77 3.84 -4.76
CA LEU A 16 25.02 2.84 -3.99
C LEU A 16 23.52 3.13 -3.99
N THR A 17 23.12 4.40 -3.96
CA THR A 17 21.71 4.80 -4.01
C THR A 17 21.10 4.47 -5.37
N ILE A 18 21.81 4.73 -6.47
CA ILE A 18 21.36 4.39 -7.83
C ILE A 18 21.33 2.87 -8.03
N PHE A 19 22.32 2.13 -7.50
CA PHE A 19 22.36 0.68 -7.62
C PHE A 19 21.29 -0.02 -6.77
N GLY A 20 21.05 0.49 -5.56
CA GLY A 20 20.03 -0.01 -4.62
C GLY A 20 18.63 0.53 -4.90
N ALA A 21 18.48 1.53 -5.77
CA ALA A 21 17.18 1.98 -6.22
C ALA A 21 16.48 0.81 -6.90
N PRO A 22 15.20 0.56 -6.59
CA PRO A 22 14.45 -0.49 -7.23
C PRO A 22 14.43 -0.22 -8.74
N TRP A 23 15.08 -1.09 -9.51
CA TRP A 23 14.98 -1.13 -10.98
C TRP A 23 13.58 -1.53 -11.46
N VAL A 24 12.73 -1.92 -10.52
CA VAL A 24 11.33 -2.25 -10.73
C VAL A 24 10.53 -1.00 -10.42
N PRO A 25 9.63 -0.52 -11.30
CA PRO A 25 8.70 0.54 -10.94
C PRO A 25 8.02 0.13 -9.63
N LEU A 26 7.98 1.03 -8.63
CA LEU A 26 7.17 0.78 -7.45
C LEU A 26 5.79 0.34 -7.95
N PRO A 27 5.24 -0.80 -7.45
CA PRO A 27 3.90 -1.17 -7.82
C PRO A 27 3.01 0.04 -7.55
N ALA A 28 2.15 0.36 -8.51
CA ALA A 28 1.12 1.39 -8.32
C ALA A 28 0.42 1.14 -6.98
N ASP A 29 -0.07 2.21 -6.34
CA ASP A 29 -0.82 2.11 -5.09
C ASP A 29 -1.73 0.88 -5.10
N PRO A 30 -1.81 0.13 -3.98
CA PRO A 30 -2.64 -1.07 -3.94
C PRO A 30 -4.03 -0.69 -4.47
N PRO A 31 -4.62 -1.50 -5.36
CA PRO A 31 -5.97 -1.23 -5.83
C PRO A 31 -6.86 -0.99 -4.60
N ALA A 32 -7.72 0.03 -4.68
CA ALA A 32 -8.67 0.35 -3.62
C ALA A 32 -9.24 -0.97 -3.07
N GLU A 33 -9.15 -1.16 -1.74
CA GLU A 33 -9.49 -2.44 -1.12
C GLU A 33 -10.81 -2.93 -1.69
N PRO A 34 -10.88 -4.20 -2.16
CA PRO A 34 -12.10 -4.71 -2.74
C PRO A 34 -13.23 -4.53 -1.74
N ALA A 35 -14.32 -3.93 -2.20
CA ALA A 35 -15.49 -3.68 -1.38
C ALA A 35 -15.87 -4.94 -0.59
N LEU A 36 -15.88 -4.83 0.74
CA LEU A 36 -16.17 -5.96 1.61
C LEU A 36 -17.55 -6.55 1.27
N PRO A 37 -17.68 -7.88 1.27
CA PRO A 37 -18.92 -8.53 0.85
C PRO A 37 -20.10 -8.09 1.72
N GLY A 38 -21.17 -7.66 1.03
CA GLY A 38 -22.41 -7.17 1.63
C GLY A 38 -23.15 -8.20 2.49
N PRO A 39 -24.22 -7.81 3.20
CA PRO A 39 -24.98 -8.70 4.06
C PRO A 39 -25.66 -9.79 3.22
N GLY A 40 -25.57 -11.04 3.65
CA GLY A 40 -26.08 -12.20 2.91
C GLY A 40 -25.16 -12.70 1.79
N HIS A 41 -24.00 -12.07 1.56
CA HIS A 41 -23.02 -12.59 0.61
C HIS A 41 -22.45 -13.93 1.11
N PRO A 42 -22.32 -14.95 0.25
CA PRO A 42 -21.87 -16.28 0.65
C PRO A 42 -20.44 -16.28 1.23
N GLU A 43 -19.64 -15.26 0.92
CA GLU A 43 -18.28 -15.11 1.42
C GLU A 43 -18.19 -14.43 2.80
N ARG A 44 -19.31 -13.95 3.38
CA ARG A 44 -19.27 -13.48 4.77
C ARG A 44 -19.00 -14.69 5.67
N LEU A 45 -17.93 -14.60 6.46
CA LEU A 45 -17.56 -15.65 7.43
C LEU A 45 -18.70 -15.93 8.43
N CYS A 46 -19.48 -14.90 8.77
CA CYS A 46 -20.57 -14.94 9.75
C CYS A 46 -21.85 -14.30 9.17
N PRO A 47 -22.61 -15.02 8.32
CA PRO A 47 -23.79 -14.46 7.64
C PRO A 47 -24.94 -14.12 8.58
N TRP A 48 -25.01 -14.75 9.75
CA TRP A 48 -26.04 -14.50 10.78
C TRP A 48 -25.74 -13.27 11.65
N VAL A 49 -24.52 -12.72 11.60
CA VAL A 49 -24.15 -11.56 12.41
C VAL A 49 -24.57 -10.28 11.66
N PRO A 50 -25.40 -9.41 12.29
CA PRO A 50 -25.76 -8.14 11.71
C PRO A 50 -24.52 -7.26 11.46
N PRO A 51 -24.51 -6.44 10.41
CA PRO A 51 -23.41 -5.52 10.16
C PRO A 51 -23.29 -4.44 11.24
N THR A 52 -22.06 -4.05 11.52
CA THR A 52 -21.72 -2.87 12.32
C THR A 52 -22.07 -1.57 11.59
N GLU A 53 -22.08 -0.45 12.30
CA GLU A 53 -22.30 0.88 11.70
C GLU A 53 -21.26 1.21 10.61
N GLN A 54 -20.00 0.86 10.83
CA GLN A 54 -18.92 1.11 9.89
C GLN A 54 -19.07 0.27 8.61
N GLU A 55 -19.44 -1.01 8.73
CA GLU A 55 -19.71 -1.86 7.58
C GLU A 55 -20.90 -1.37 6.75
N ARG A 56 -21.96 -0.86 7.41
CA ARG A 56 -23.11 -0.27 6.70
C ARG A 56 -22.70 0.96 5.90
N ALA A 57 -21.90 1.86 6.49
CA ALA A 57 -21.42 3.05 5.81
C ALA A 57 -20.59 2.71 4.55
N ILE A 58 -19.72 1.69 4.64
CA ILE A 58 -18.93 1.21 3.49
C ILE A 58 -19.85 0.61 2.41
N TRP A 59 -20.91 -0.11 2.81
CA TRP A 59 -21.83 -0.69 1.83
C TRP A 59 -22.68 0.33 1.10
N ASP A 60 -23.10 1.41 1.78
CA ASP A 60 -23.84 2.49 1.15
C ASP A 60 -22.98 3.22 0.11
N ASP A 61 -21.69 3.43 0.41
CA ASP A 61 -20.72 4.02 -0.53
C ASP A 61 -20.48 3.13 -1.76
N VAL A 62 -20.42 1.81 -1.58
CA VAL A 62 -20.20 0.84 -2.67
C VAL A 62 -21.43 0.65 -3.56
N ARG A 63 -22.64 0.86 -3.03
CA ARG A 63 -23.89 0.65 -3.78
C ARG A 63 -24.28 1.85 -4.66
N GLY A 64 -23.76 3.05 -4.39
CA GLY A 64 -24.08 4.28 -5.11
C GLY A 64 -25.37 4.95 -4.64
#